data_AF-A0A0K0GA40-F1
#
_entry.id   AF-A0A0K0GA40-F1
#
_cell.length_a   1.000
_cell.length_b   1.000
_cell.length_c   1.000
_cell.angle_alpha   90.00
_cell.angle_beta   90.00
_cell.angle_gamma   90.00
#
_symmetry.space_group_name_H-M   'P 1'
#
loop_
_entity.id
_entity.type
_entity.pdbx_description
1 polymer ?
#
loop_
_entity_poly.entity_id
_entity_poly.type
_entity_poly.pdbx_seq_one_letter_code
_entity_poly.pdbx_strand_id
1 'polypeptide(L)'
;MATIQLAGRQSFGVRLKEQIPRMNHGDMVFVMTTYMDDIFKQTMEQLSKRMKQVVVIFIQSSTFISEADRLTLQRFKTEGIGIQIITEEKLVKRPIEVDIR
;
A
#
# COMPACT_ATOMS: atom_id res chain seq x y z
N MET A 1 15.59 8.00 -0.71
CA MET A 1 14.29 7.31 -0.83
C MET A 1 13.74 7.60 -2.22
N ALA A 2 13.43 6.57 -3.01
CA ALA A 2 12.81 6.76 -4.32
C ALA A 2 11.28 6.84 -4.13
N THR A 3 10.66 7.92 -4.59
CA THR A 3 9.21 8.12 -4.50
C THR A 3 8.59 7.86 -5.86
N ILE A 4 7.61 6.95 -5.93
CA ILE A 4 6.84 6.68 -7.14
C ILE A 4 5.50 7.39 -6.99
N GLN A 5 5.32 8.51 -7.68
CA GLN A 5 4.05 9.21 -7.79
C GLN A 5 3.37 8.86 -9.11
N LEU A 6 2.04 8.72 -9.09
CA LEU A 6 1.26 8.52 -10.31
C LEU A 6 1.12 9.85 -11.04
N ALA A 7 1.62 9.91 -12.27
CA ALA A 7 1.26 10.94 -13.23
C ALA A 7 0.54 10.26 -14.40
N GLY A 8 -0.78 10.44 -14.52
CA GLY A 8 -1.58 9.99 -15.67
C GLY A 8 -2.65 8.93 -15.38
N ARG A 9 -3.13 8.26 -16.45
CA ARG A 9 -4.31 7.35 -16.43
C ARG A 9 -4.00 5.87 -16.10
N GLN A 10 -2.77 5.52 -15.77
CA GLN A 10 -2.35 4.13 -15.56
C GLN A 10 -2.59 3.72 -14.10
N SER A 11 -3.08 2.50 -13.86
CA SER A 11 -3.33 2.03 -12.49
C SER A 11 -2.03 1.87 -11.69
N PHE A 12 -2.12 2.14 -10.38
CA PHE A 12 -0.95 2.12 -9.50
C PHE A 12 -0.24 0.77 -9.50
N GLY A 13 -0.99 -0.33 -9.48
CA GLY A 13 -0.42 -1.68 -9.50
C GLY A 13 0.48 -1.93 -10.71
N VAL A 14 0.08 -1.44 -11.90
CA VAL A 14 0.89 -1.59 -13.12
C VAL A 14 2.20 -0.81 -13.02
N ARG A 15 2.14 0.47 -12.62
CA ARG A 15 3.33 1.31 -12.43
C ARG A 15 4.28 0.74 -11.39
N LEU A 16 3.74 0.25 -10.28
CA LEU A 16 4.55 -0.34 -9.22
C LEU A 16 5.27 -1.59 -9.73
N LYS A 17 4.56 -2.48 -10.42
CA LYS A 17 5.13 -3.70 -11.02
C LYS A 17 6.32 -3.40 -11.95
N GLU A 18 6.24 -2.33 -12.75
CA GLU A 18 7.34 -1.89 -13.61
C GLU A 18 8.58 -1.40 -12.85
N GLN A 19 8.41 -0.91 -11.61
CA GLN A 19 9.50 -0.40 -10.78
C GLN A 19 10.15 -1.49 -9.92
N ILE A 20 9.45 -2.58 -9.62
CA ILE A 20 10.00 -3.71 -8.82
C ILE A 20 11.37 -4.19 -9.34
N PRO A 21 11.60 -4.38 -10.67
CA PRO A 21 12.91 -4.77 -11.19
C PRO A 21 14.07 -3.86 -10.78
N ARG A 22 13.79 -2.56 -10.61
CA ARG A 22 14.77 -1.50 -10.35
C ARG A 22 15.05 -1.28 -8.86
N MET A 23 14.29 -1.93 -7.98
CA MET A 23 14.44 -1.82 -6.52
C MET A 23 15.48 -2.82 -6.00
N ASN A 24 16.27 -2.41 -5.01
CA ASN A 24 17.31 -3.24 -4.45
C ASN A 24 16.73 -4.32 -3.53
N HIS A 25 17.29 -5.52 -3.59
CA HIS A 25 16.97 -6.62 -2.69
C HIS A 25 17.45 -6.28 -1.26
N GLY A 26 16.62 -5.59 -0.49
CA GLY A 26 16.99 -5.11 0.85
C GLY A 26 16.22 -3.87 1.30
N ASP A 27 15.56 -3.19 0.37
CA ASP A 27 14.80 -1.98 0.65
C ASP A 27 13.54 -2.29 1.47
N MET A 28 13.16 -1.33 2.32
CA MET A 28 11.85 -1.26 2.94
C MET A 28 10.93 -0.44 2.03
N VAL A 29 9.77 -1.00 1.70
CA VAL A 29 8.82 -0.33 0.80
C VAL A 29 7.54 -0.01 1.55
N PHE A 30 7.16 1.27 1.50
CA PHE A 30 5.86 1.75 1.96
C PHE A 30 4.96 2.00 0.75
N VAL A 31 3.77 1.43 0.79
CA VAL A 31 2.79 1.51 -0.29
C VAL A 31 1.52 2.13 0.27
N MET A 32 1.25 3.37 -0.10
CA MET A 32 0.02 4.08 0.28
C MET A 32 -1.01 3.94 -0.85
N THR A 33 -2.23 3.50 -0.52
CA THR A 33 -3.32 3.41 -1.50
C THR A 33 -4.69 3.63 -0.86
N THR A 34 -5.63 4.11 -1.67
CA THR A 34 -7.06 4.21 -1.32
C THR A 34 -7.90 3.09 -1.95
N TYR A 35 -7.28 2.24 -2.78
CA TYR A 35 -7.95 1.16 -3.52
C TYR A 35 -7.04 -0.05 -3.74
N MET A 36 -7.60 -1.25 -3.66
CA MET A 36 -6.87 -2.52 -3.80
C MET A 36 -7.53 -3.40 -4.88
N ASP A 37 -7.24 -3.11 -6.15
CA ASP A 37 -7.63 -3.99 -7.25
C ASP A 37 -6.81 -5.29 -7.27
N ASP A 38 -7.21 -6.22 -8.15
CA ASP A 38 -6.53 -7.52 -8.24
C ASP A 38 -5.10 -7.40 -8.74
N ILE A 39 -4.80 -6.40 -9.57
CA ILE A 39 -3.43 -6.12 -10.03
C ILE A 39 -2.56 -5.68 -8.85
N PHE A 40 -3.08 -4.81 -7.98
CA PHE A 40 -2.41 -4.38 -6.76
C PHE A 40 -2.11 -5.56 -5.85
N LYS A 41 -3.10 -6.44 -5.63
CA LYS A 41 -2.93 -7.65 -4.79
C LYS A 41 -1.80 -8.53 -5.31
N GLN A 42 -1.81 -8.84 -6.62
CA GLN A 42 -0.74 -9.63 -7.25
C GLN A 42 0.63 -8.94 -7.15
N THR A 43 0.66 -7.61 -7.27
CA THR A 43 1.90 -6.83 -7.17
C THR A 43 2.46 -6.85 -5.74
N MET A 44 1.60 -6.77 -4.72
CA MET A 44 2.00 -6.87 -3.32
C MET A 44 2.59 -8.24 -2.97
N GLU A 45 2.01 -9.32 -3.49
CA GLU A 45 2.55 -10.68 -3.33
C GLU A 45 3.94 -10.85 -3.96
N GLN A 46 4.19 -10.20 -5.10
CA GLN A 46 5.51 -10.23 -5.74
C GLN A 46 6.51 -9.39 -4.96
N LEU A 47 6.07 -8.22 -4.46
CA LEU A 47 6.89 -7.31 -3.71
C LEU A 47 7.32 -7.91 -2.37
N SER A 48 6.42 -8.57 -1.64
CA SER A 48 6.70 -9.19 -0.34
C SER A 48 7.73 -10.32 -0.42
N LYS A 49 7.79 -11.02 -1.55
CA LYS A 49 8.79 -12.08 -1.79
C LYS A 49 10.19 -11.53 -2.07
N ARG A 50 10.29 -10.28 -2.55
CA ARG A 50 11.55 -9.68 -3.02
C ARG A 50 12.16 -8.70 -2.00
N MET A 51 11.32 -7.97 -1.29
CA MET A 51 11.73 -6.90 -0.39
C MET A 51 11.93 -7.42 1.02
N LYS A 52 12.82 -6.77 1.78
CA LYS A 52 13.05 -7.13 3.19
C LYS A 52 11.83 -6.84 4.05
N GLN A 53 11.12 -5.77 3.73
CA GLN A 53 9.91 -5.37 4.45
C GLN A 53 8.99 -4.58 3.54
N VAL A 54 7.72 -4.96 3.51
CA VAL A 54 6.65 -4.25 2.78
C VAL A 54 5.60 -3.82 3.78
N VAL A 55 5.20 -2.55 3.72
CA VAL A 55 4.11 -2.00 4.53
C VAL A 55 3.08 -1.38 3.60
N VAL A 56 1.84 -1.86 3.68
CA VAL A 56 0.68 -1.26 3.01
C VAL A 56 -0.03 -0.33 3.98
N ILE A 57 -0.15 0.92 3.58
CA ILE A 57 -0.94 1.95 4.26
C ILE A 57 -2.22 2.12 3.45
N PHE A 58 -3.32 1.57 3.94
CA PHE A 58 -4.63 1.67 3.29
C PHE A 58 -5.42 2.85 3.86
N ILE A 59 -5.73 3.82 3.02
CA ILE A 59 -6.40 5.06 3.38
C ILE A 59 -7.84 4.97 2.86
N GLN A 60 -8.79 4.74 3.75
CA GLN A 60 -10.19 4.60 3.35
C GLN A 60 -11.12 4.92 4.52
N SER A 61 -12.30 5.45 4.21
CA SER A 61 -13.31 5.68 5.24
C SER A 61 -13.73 4.39 5.92
N SER A 62 -13.99 4.42 7.23
CA SER A 62 -14.47 3.24 7.96
C SER A 62 -15.75 2.66 7.34
N THR A 63 -16.60 3.50 6.75
CA THR A 63 -17.84 3.12 6.07
C THR A 63 -17.64 2.54 4.67
N PHE A 64 -16.51 2.82 4.02
CA PHE A 64 -16.19 2.37 2.66
C PHE A 64 -15.22 1.17 2.61
N ILE A 65 -14.73 0.71 3.77
CA ILE A 65 -13.93 -0.52 3.83
C ILE A 65 -14.86 -1.73 3.68
N SER A 66 -14.81 -2.35 2.51
CA SER A 66 -15.62 -3.54 2.21
C SER A 66 -15.11 -4.80 2.93
N GLU A 67 -15.92 -5.85 2.95
CA GLU A 67 -15.48 -7.15 3.45
C GLU A 67 -14.35 -7.75 2.59
N ALA A 68 -14.39 -7.53 1.28
CA ALA A 68 -13.32 -7.91 0.37
C ALA A 68 -11.99 -7.21 0.70
N ASP A 69 -12.03 -5.92 1.09
CA ASP A 69 -10.86 -5.20 1.57
C ASP A 69 -10.33 -5.82 2.86
N ARG A 70 -11.22 -6.14 3.82
CA ARG A 70 -10.83 -6.77 5.09
C ARG A 70 -10.15 -8.12 4.88
N LEU A 71 -10.70 -8.96 4.00
CA LEU A 71 -10.12 -10.25 3.64
C LEU A 71 -8.75 -10.09 2.97
N THR A 72 -8.62 -9.11 2.07
CA THR A 72 -7.35 -8.79 1.41
C THR A 72 -6.30 -8.35 2.44
N LEU A 73 -6.66 -7.48 3.38
CA LEU A 73 -5.76 -7.04 4.44
C LEU A 73 -5.40 -8.19 5.39
N GLN A 74 -6.34 -9.09 5.71
CA GLN A 74 -6.02 -10.27 6.50
C GLN A 74 -5.01 -11.17 5.78
N ARG A 75 -5.21 -11.41 4.48
CA ARG A 75 -4.29 -12.18 3.65
C ARG A 75 -2.89 -11.56 3.62
N PHE A 76 -2.77 -10.26 3.39
CA PHE A 76 -1.49 -9.55 3.43
C PHE A 76 -0.75 -9.73 4.75
N LYS A 77 -1.44 -9.70 5.90
CA LYS A 77 -0.81 -10.00 7.20
C LYS A 77 -0.21 -11.40 7.25
N THR A 78 -0.92 -12.40 6.72
CA THR A 78 -0.42 -13.79 6.67
C THR A 78 0.77 -13.95 5.72
N GLU A 79 0.89 -13.08 4.73
CA GLU A 79 2.01 -13.04 3.78
C GLU A 79 3.20 -12.19 4.28
N GLY A 80 3.19 -11.77 5.56
CA GLY A 80 4.27 -11.00 6.17
C GLY A 80 4.29 -9.52 5.77
N ILE A 81 3.22 -9.02 5.14
CA ILE A 81 3.09 -7.61 4.76
C ILE A 81 2.55 -6.84 5.97
N GLY A 82 3.27 -5.79 6.38
CA GLY A 82 2.82 -4.87 7.42
C GLY A 82 1.61 -4.07 6.94
N ILE A 83 0.62 -3.84 7.82
CA ILE A 83 -0.61 -3.15 7.44
C ILE A 83 -0.91 -2.03 8.41
N GLN A 84 -1.14 -0.85 7.86
CA GLN A 84 -1.68 0.30 8.57
C GLN A 84 -2.96 0.75 7.86
N ILE A 85 -4.07 0.82 8.59
CA ILE A 85 -5.33 1.37 8.07
C ILE A 85 -5.51 2.77 8.64
N ILE A 86 -5.71 3.76 7.77
CA ILE A 86 -6.00 5.15 8.11
C ILE A 86 -7.44 5.42 7.70
N THR A 87 -8.29 5.71 8.69
CA THR A 87 -9.70 6.12 8.51
C THR A 87 -9.87 7.57 8.98
N GLU A 88 -10.95 8.26 8.61
CA GLU A 88 -11.19 9.63 9.09
C GLU A 88 -11.24 9.68 10.62
N GLU A 89 -11.87 8.69 11.26
CA GLU A 89 -11.90 8.60 12.73
C GLU A 89 -10.51 8.60 13.36
N LYS A 90 -9.53 7.96 12.71
CA LYS A 90 -8.13 7.95 13.19
C LYS A 90 -7.44 9.28 12.94
N LEU A 91 -7.68 9.91 11.78
CA LEU A 91 -7.11 11.21 11.43
C LEU A 91 -7.67 12.33 12.32
N VAL A 92 -8.95 12.28 12.69
CA VAL A 92 -9.59 13.25 13.58
C VAL A 92 -9.10 13.09 15.02
N LYS A 93 -8.90 11.85 15.49
CA LYS A 93 -8.45 11.58 16.88
C LYS A 93 -6.95 11.70 17.06
N ARG A 94 -6.16 11.49 16.01
CA ARG A 94 -4.69 11.54 15.99
C ARG A 94 -4.26 12.15 14.66
N PRO A 95 -4.25 13.48 14.54
CA PRO A 95 -3.75 14.13 13.34
C PRO A 95 -2.30 13.70 13.12
N ILE A 96 -2.03 13.08 11.97
CA ILE A 96 -0.67 12.90 11.49
C ILE A 96 -0.31 14.26 10.91
N GLU A 97 0.71 14.93 11.47
CA GLU A 97 1.18 16.21 10.95
C GLU A 97 1.75 15.98 9.55
N VAL A 98 1.07 16.47 8.52
CA VAL A 98 1.52 16.40 7.13
C VAL A 98 2.10 17.76 6.77
N ASP A 99 3.39 17.96 7.06
CA ASP A 99 4.13 19.09 6.51
C ASP A 99 4.59 18.70 5.09
N ILE A 100 3.91 19.23 4.07
CA ILE A 100 4.36 19.16 2.68
C ILE A 100 5.20 20.42 2.45
N ARG A 101 6.51 20.30 2.62
CA ARG A 101 7.50 21.26 2.13
C ARG A 101 8.45 20.60 1.15
#